data_AF-A0A6J7AK28-F1
#
_entry.id   AF-A0A6J7AK28-F1
#
_cell.length_a   1.000
_cell.length_b   1.000
_cell.length_c   1.000
_cell.angle_alpha   90.00
_cell.angle_beta   90.00
_cell.angle_gamma   90.00
#
_symmetry.space_group_name_H-M   'P 1'
#
loop_
_entity.id
_entity.type
_entity.pdbx_description
1 polymer ?
#
loop_
_entity_poly.entity_id
_entity_poly.type
_entity_poly.pdbx_seq_one_letter_code
_entity_poly.pdbx_strand_id
1 'polypeptide(L)' 'MTHVNLNDGVIEGISVASADAFSVQHHPEAGPGPHDAAYLFEDFERRLQQVKAARS' A
#
# COMPACT_ATOMS: atom_id res chain seq x y z
N MET A 1 -5.40 10.18 0.05
CA MET A 1 -4.05 10.16 0.67
C MET A 1 -4.06 9.09 1.75
N THR A 2 -3.08 8.19 1.77
CA THR A 2 -3.00 7.09 2.75
C THR A 2 -1.84 7.25 3.73
N HIS A 3 -0.73 7.86 3.30
CA HIS A 3 0.44 8.11 4.14
C HIS A 3 1.01 9.50 3.86
N VAL A 4 1.63 10.08 4.87
CA VAL A 4 2.32 11.37 4.82
C VAL A 4 3.65 11.26 5.56
N ASN A 5 4.68 11.87 5.01
CA ASN A 5 5.98 11.97 5.64
C ASN A 5 5.91 12.89 6.85
N LEU A 6 6.36 12.42 8.01
CA LEU A 6 6.28 13.19 9.26
C LEU A 6 7.31 14.33 9.34
N ASN A 7 8.36 14.31 8.52
CA ASN A 7 9.42 15.32 8.55
C ASN A 7 9.03 16.57 7.76
N ASP A 8 8.43 16.41 6.58
CA ASP A 8 8.19 17.50 5.62
C ASP A 8 6.75 17.58 5.08
N GLY A 9 5.88 16.65 5.45
CA GLY A 9 4.47 16.65 5.04
C GLY A 9 4.23 16.19 3.60
N VAL A 10 5.23 15.65 2.90
CA VAL A 10 5.06 15.12 1.54
C VAL A 10 4.19 13.85 1.55
N ILE A 11 3.41 13.65 0.48
CA ILE A 11 2.55 12.48 0.32
C ILE A 11 3.41 11.24 0.09
N GLU A 12 3.22 10.21 0.91
CA GLU A 12 3.96 8.94 0.84
C GLU A 12 3.08 7.76 0.38
N GLY A 13 1.78 7.99 0.20
CA GLY A 13 0.86 6.96 -0.26
C GLY A 13 -0.46 7.47 -0.79
N ILE A 14 -0.96 6.77 -1.81
CA ILE A 14 -2.23 7.06 -2.49
C ILE A 14 -3.07 5.80 -2.64
N SER A 15 -4.38 5.98 -2.68
CA SER A 15 -5.37 4.94 -3.04
C SER A 15 -6.39 5.53 -4.00
N VAL A 16 -6.86 4.72 -4.92
CA VAL A 16 -7.88 5.11 -5.90
C VAL A 16 -9.25 4.68 -5.38
N ALA A 17 -10.20 5.61 -5.27
CA ALA A 17 -11.53 5.27 -4.75
C ALA A 17 -12.37 4.44 -5.73
N SER A 18 -12.14 4.63 -7.04
CA SER A 18 -12.89 3.97 -8.12
C SER A 18 -12.24 2.68 -8.63
N ALA A 19 -11.12 2.25 -8.04
CA ALA A 19 -10.39 1.06 -8.46
C ALA A 19 -9.68 0.41 -7.27
N ASP A 20 -9.51 -0.91 -7.28
CA ASP A 20 -8.72 -1.64 -6.29
C ASP A 20 -7.21 -1.45 -6.49
N ALA A 21 -6.75 -0.20 -6.45
CA ALA A 21 -5.38 0.22 -6.69
C ALA A 21 -4.88 1.16 -5.60
N PHE A 22 -3.63 0.98 -5.21
CA PHE A 22 -2.91 1.85 -4.28
C PHE A 22 -1.42 1.84 -4.63
N SER A 23 -0.68 2.84 -4.13
CA SER A 23 0.78 2.86 -4.19
C SER A 23 1.37 3.58 -2.98
N VAL A 24 2.65 3.32 -2.73
CA VAL A 24 3.47 3.99 -1.72
C VAL A 24 4.77 4.48 -2.36
N GLN A 25 5.35 5.52 -1.77
CA GLN A 25 6.61 6.11 -2.25
C GLN A 25 7.85 5.44 -1.63
N HIS A 26 7.73 4.90 -0.41
CA HIS A 26 8.82 4.17 0.26
C HIS A 26 8.90 2.70 -0.19
N HIS A 27 9.94 2.01 0.27
CA HIS A 27 10.25 0.61 -0.03
C HIS A 27 9.68 -0.33 1.04
N PRO A 28 8.48 -0.92 0.86
CA PRO A 28 7.88 -1.82 1.85
C PRO A 28 8.63 -3.15 2.02
N GLU A 29 9.42 -3.54 1.03
CA GLU A 29 10.25 -4.75 1.06
C GLU A 29 11.41 -4.64 2.07
N ALA A 30 11.84 -3.41 2.35
CA ALA A 30 13.08 -3.09 3.04
C ALA A 30 14.33 -3.76 2.43
N GLY A 31 15.52 -3.40 2.92
CA GLY A 31 16.78 -4.06 2.55
C GLY A 31 17.82 -3.09 1.95
N PRO A 32 18.52 -2.30 2.80
CA PRO A 32 18.43 -2.20 4.26
C PRO A 32 17.21 -1.38 4.74
N GLY A 33 16.77 -1.53 5.99
CA GLY A 33 15.69 -0.71 6.56
C GLY A 33 14.76 -1.46 7.53
N PRO A 34 13.83 -0.76 8.21
CA PRO A 34 12.82 -1.37 9.06
C PRO A 34 11.73 -2.08 8.23
N HIS A 35 11.13 -3.13 8.78
CA HIS A 35 10.07 -3.90 8.14
C HIS A 35 8.65 -3.41 8.47
N ASP A 36 8.51 -2.18 8.98
CA ASP A 36 7.24 -1.62 9.47
C ASP A 36 6.17 -1.51 8.37
N ALA A 37 6.59 -1.45 7.10
CA ALA A 37 5.73 -1.33 5.92
C ALA A 37 5.39 -2.67 5.24
N ALA A 38 5.88 -3.80 5.76
CA ALA A 38 5.68 -5.12 5.14
C ALA A 38 4.20 -5.55 5.05
N TYR A 39 3.33 -5.03 5.92
CA TYR A 39 1.88 -5.31 5.89
C TYR A 39 1.21 -4.90 4.57
N LEU A 40 1.83 -3.99 3.79
CA LEU A 40 1.30 -3.56 2.50
C LEU A 40 1.24 -4.71 1.49
N PHE A 41 2.10 -5.74 1.64
CA PHE A 41 2.01 -6.96 0.83
C PHE A 41 0.79 -7.80 1.22
N GLU A 42 0.49 -7.95 2.51
CA GLU A 42 -0.71 -8.65 2.99
C GLU A 42 -1.99 -7.94 2.54
N ASP A 43 -1.98 -6.60 2.58
CA ASP A 43 -3.07 -5.77 2.06
C ASP A 43 -3.28 -5.97 0.56
N PHE A 44 -2.20 -6.07 -0.22
CA PHE A 44 -2.26 -6.36 -1.64
C PHE A 44 -2.86 -7.75 -1.91
N GLU A 45 -2.37 -8.78 -1.22
CA GLU A 45 -2.90 -10.15 -1.35
C GLU A 45 -4.39 -10.23 -1.00
N ARG A 46 -4.81 -9.59 0.10
CA ARG A 46 -6.21 -9.54 0.51
C ARG A 46 -7.10 -8.93 -0.57
N ARG A 47 -6.68 -7.81 -1.16
CA ARG A 47 -7.40 -7.15 -2.28
C ARG A 47 -7.48 -8.06 -3.50
N LEU A 48 -6.40 -8.77 -3.84
CA LEU A 48 -6.41 -9.74 -4.94
C LEU A 48 -7.46 -10.84 -4.72
N GLN A 49 -7.58 -11.38 -3.50
CA GLN A 49 -8.57 -12.41 -3.21
C GLN A 49 -10.01 -11.88 -3.30
N GLN A 50 -10.26 -10.65 -2.83
CA GLN A 50 -11.57 -10.01 -2.94
C GLN A 50 -11.99 -9.83 -4.41
N VAL A 51 -11.08 -9.33 -5.25
CA VAL A 51 -11.33 -9.15 -6.69
C VAL A 51 -11.58 -10.50 -7.39
N LYS A 52 -10.86 -11.56 -7.01
CA LYS A 52 -11.09 -12.91 -7.53
C LYS A 52 -12.47 -13.45 -7.13
N ALA A 53 -12.84 -13.29 -5.86
CA ALA A 53 -14.13 -13.75 -5.35
C ALA A 53 -15.32 -13.02 -6.01
N ALA A 54 -15.21 -11.70 -6.23
CA ALA A 54 -16.25 -10.91 -6.87
C ALA A 54 -16.42 -11.19 -8.38
N ARG A 55 -15.45 -11.88 -9.00
CA ARG A 55 -15.46 -12.27 -10.42
C ARG A 55 -15.88 -13.72 -10.64
N SER A 56 -16.08 -14.49 -9.56
CA SER A 56 -16.57 -15.87 -9.58
C SER A 56 -18.09 -15.90 -9.43
#